data_AF-A0A707YP62-F1
#
_entry.id   AF-A0A707YP62-F1
#
_cell.length_a   1.000
_cell.length_b   1.000
_cell.length_c   1.000
_cell.angle_alpha   90.00
_cell.angle_beta   90.00
_cell.angle_gamma   90.00
#
_symmetry.space_group_name_H-M   'P 1'
#
loop_
_entity.id
_entity.type
_entity.pdbx_description
1 polymer ?
#
loop_
_entity_poly.entity_id
_entity_poly.type
_entity_poly.pdbx_seq_one_letter_code
_entity_poly.pdbx_strand_id
1 'polypeptide(L)'
;MSGGLVTAAYIVAAILFIFSLAGLSKHETSRQGNNFGIAGMAIALLATIFGPDTGNVAWILVAMIIGGAIGIRMAKKVEMTEMPELVAILHSFVGLAAVLVGFNSYLYHDASLAPVLVNIHLTEVFLGIFIGAVTFTGSIVAFGKLRGKISSKPLMLPNRHKMNLAALVVSFLLLLVFVRTESVGLQVLALLLMTIIALAFGWHLVASIGGADMPVVVSMLNSYSGWAAAAAGFMLSNDLLIVTGALVGSSGAILSYIMCKAMNRSFISVIAGGFG
;
A
#
# COMPACT_ATOMS: atom_id res chain seq x y z
N MET A 1 -11.22 12.56 23.08
CA MET A 1 -9.84 12.98 23.45
C MET A 1 -9.57 14.33 22.81
N SER A 2 -8.75 15.19 23.42
CA SER A 2 -8.35 16.45 22.77
C SER A 2 -7.40 16.17 21.59
N GLY A 3 -7.39 17.02 20.56
CA GLY A 3 -6.51 16.85 19.40
C GLY A 3 -5.02 16.77 19.76
N GLY A 4 -4.58 17.52 20.77
CA GLY A 4 -3.21 17.44 21.29
C GLY A 4 -2.87 16.06 21.88
N LEU A 5 -3.83 15.41 22.56
CA LEU A 5 -3.63 14.06 23.11
C LEU A 5 -3.57 13.00 22.01
N VAL A 6 -4.37 13.17 20.94
CA VAL A 6 -4.30 12.30 19.74
C VAL A 6 -2.93 12.43 19.08
N THR A 7 -2.44 13.65 18.89
CA THR A 7 -1.11 13.92 18.31
C THR A 7 0.00 13.29 19.15
N ALA A 8 -0.05 13.45 20.48
CA ALA A 8 0.92 12.82 21.38
C ALA A 8 0.86 11.28 21.29
N ALA A 9 -0.34 10.69 21.24
CA ALA A 9 -0.50 9.24 21.09
C ALA A 9 0.04 8.73 19.75
N TYR A 10 -0.13 9.49 18.66
CA TYR A 10 0.45 9.20 17.35
C TYR A 10 1.99 9.21 17.38
N ILE A 11 2.60 10.19 18.03
CA ILE A 11 4.07 10.23 18.21
C ILE A 11 4.55 9.00 19.00
N VAL A 12 3.88 8.66 20.10
CA VAL A 12 4.21 7.48 20.89
C VAL A 12 4.06 6.19 20.07
N ALA A 13 2.97 6.04 19.32
CA ALA A 13 2.75 4.89 18.44
C ALA A 13 3.84 4.80 17.35
N ALA A 14 4.23 5.92 16.74
CA ALA A 14 5.30 5.96 15.75
C ALA A 14 6.64 5.48 16.34
N ILE A 15 7.01 5.94 17.54
CA ILE A 15 8.22 5.47 18.24
C ILE A 15 8.15 3.97 18.53
N LEU A 16 6.99 3.46 18.95
CA LEU A 16 6.80 2.03 19.18
C LEU A 16 6.93 1.20 17.88
N PHE A 17 6.48 1.70 16.74
CA PHE A 17 6.70 1.05 15.45
C PHE A 17 8.19 1.03 15.05
N ILE A 18 8.94 2.09 15.34
CA ILE A 18 10.40 2.11 15.14
C ILE A 18 11.06 1.04 16.02
N PHE A 19 10.72 0.97 17.31
CA PHE A 19 11.25 -0.07 18.20
C PHE A 19 10.78 -1.48 17.82
N SER A 20 9.61 -1.61 17.21
CA SER A 20 9.14 -2.89 16.68
C SER A 20 10.07 -3.40 15.59
N LEU A 21 10.36 -2.58 14.58
CA LEU A 21 11.29 -2.93 13.49
C LEU A 21 12.72 -3.18 14.00
N ALA A 22 13.20 -2.33 14.91
CA ALA A 22 14.51 -2.52 15.52
C ALA A 22 14.59 -3.85 16.30
N GLY A 23 13.57 -4.17 17.09
CA GLY A 23 13.50 -5.42 17.86
C GLY A 23 13.40 -6.66 16.98
N LEU A 24 12.71 -6.58 15.84
CA LEU A 24 12.58 -7.67 14.87
C LEU A 24 13.88 -7.96 14.10
N SER A 25 14.85 -7.04 14.09
CA SER A 25 16.14 -7.22 13.39
C SER A 25 17.09 -8.22 14.07
N LYS A 26 16.82 -8.61 15.32
CA LYS A 26 17.62 -9.57 16.08
C LYS A 26 16.75 -10.67 16.66
N HIS A 27 17.26 -11.90 16.66
CA HIS A 27 16.51 -13.06 17.14
C HIS A 27 16.16 -12.94 18.63
N GLU A 28 17.09 -12.44 19.45
CA GLU A 28 16.96 -12.30 20.90
C GLU A 28 15.86 -11.31 21.30
N THR A 29 15.69 -10.24 20.52
CA THR A 29 14.71 -9.17 20.80
C THR A 29 13.42 -9.31 19.98
N SER A 30 13.31 -10.32 19.10
CA SER A 30 12.19 -10.49 18.16
C SER A 30 10.81 -10.47 18.84
N ARG A 31 10.66 -11.15 19.98
CA ARG A 31 9.43 -11.16 20.78
C ARG A 31 9.09 -9.76 21.32
N GLN A 32 10.08 -9.04 21.82
CA GLN A 32 9.90 -7.69 22.34
C GLN A 32 9.52 -6.73 21.21
N GLY A 33 10.15 -6.85 20.04
CA GLY A 33 9.80 -6.11 18.83
C GLY A 33 8.33 -6.31 18.43
N ASN A 34 7.84 -7.55 18.47
CA ASN A 34 6.42 -7.83 18.20
C ASN A 34 5.49 -7.17 19.23
N ASN A 35 5.84 -7.20 20.52
CA ASN A 35 5.05 -6.56 21.57
C ASN A 35 4.97 -5.03 21.39
N PHE A 36 6.05 -4.37 20.98
CA PHE A 36 6.01 -2.95 20.65
C PHE A 36 5.07 -2.65 19.48
N GLY A 37 5.06 -3.50 18.45
CA GLY A 37 4.13 -3.37 17.32
C GLY A 37 2.66 -3.49 17.74
N ILE A 38 2.34 -4.47 18.60
CA ILE A 38 0.99 -4.64 19.16
C ILE A 38 0.58 -3.42 19.98
N ALA A 39 1.45 -2.95 20.86
CA ALA A 39 1.17 -1.77 21.70
C ALA A 39 0.99 -0.50 20.85
N GLY A 40 1.86 -0.28 19.86
CA GLY A 40 1.76 0.86 18.94
C GLY A 40 0.46 0.87 18.16
N MET A 41 0.06 -0.28 17.59
CA MET A 41 -1.20 -0.42 16.88
C MET A 41 -2.42 -0.21 17.78
N ALA A 42 -2.40 -0.73 19.00
CA ALA A 42 -3.48 -0.51 19.97
C ALA A 42 -3.63 0.97 20.32
N ILE A 43 -2.53 1.68 20.61
CA ILE A 43 -2.54 3.12 20.90
C ILE A 43 -3.08 3.91 19.71
N ALA A 44 -2.60 3.61 18.50
CA ALA A 44 -3.03 4.27 17.28
C ALA A 44 -4.55 4.16 17.03
N LEU A 45 -5.08 2.93 17.16
CA LEU A 45 -6.51 2.67 16.97
C LEU A 45 -7.36 3.35 18.04
N LEU A 46 -6.96 3.26 19.32
CA LEU A 46 -7.68 3.91 20.42
C LEU A 46 -7.68 5.43 20.25
N ALA A 47 -6.52 6.04 19.95
CA ALA A 47 -6.41 7.48 19.75
C ALA A 47 -7.30 7.96 18.60
N THR A 48 -7.37 7.20 17.50
CA THR A 48 -8.22 7.53 16.35
C THR A 48 -9.70 7.35 16.66
N ILE A 49 -10.11 6.26 17.31
CA ILE A 49 -11.52 6.00 17.64
C ILE A 49 -12.06 7.03 18.64
N PHE A 50 -11.26 7.42 19.62
CA PHE A 50 -11.64 8.40 20.65
C PHE A 50 -11.24 9.84 20.30
N GLY A 51 -10.82 10.09 19.05
CA GLY A 51 -10.48 11.43 18.55
C GLY A 51 -11.70 12.37 18.48
N PRO A 52 -11.47 13.68 18.37
CA PRO A 52 -12.55 14.67 18.34
C PRO A 52 -13.43 14.59 17.08
N ASP A 53 -12.87 14.18 15.95
CA ASP A 53 -13.54 14.18 14.64
C ASP A 53 -14.18 12.82 14.27
N THR A 54 -14.24 11.89 15.22
CA THR A 54 -14.70 10.52 14.95
C THR A 54 -16.21 10.39 15.07
N GLY A 55 -16.88 10.19 13.93
CA GLY A 55 -18.30 9.82 13.85
C GLY A 55 -18.52 8.31 13.71
N ASN A 56 -19.77 7.87 13.92
CA ASN A 56 -20.22 6.51 13.55
C ASN A 56 -19.37 5.36 14.11
N VAL A 57 -18.88 5.48 15.35
CA VAL A 57 -17.98 4.51 16.00
C VAL A 57 -18.51 3.07 15.94
N ALA A 58 -19.82 2.87 16.02
CA ALA A 58 -20.43 1.53 15.91
C ALA A 58 -20.07 0.83 14.58
N TRP A 59 -20.13 1.55 13.45
CA TRP A 59 -19.76 0.99 12.14
C TRP A 59 -18.27 0.68 12.03
N ILE A 60 -17.43 1.54 12.61
CA ILE A 60 -15.98 1.31 12.68
C ILE A 60 -15.69 0.01 13.44
N LEU A 61 -16.30 -0.16 14.62
CA LEU A 61 -16.10 -1.36 15.45
C LEU A 61 -16.61 -2.64 14.75
N VAL A 62 -17.77 -2.58 14.09
CA VAL A 62 -18.31 -3.72 13.34
C VAL A 62 -17.33 -4.13 12.21
N ALA A 63 -16.86 -3.17 11.42
CA ALA A 63 -15.90 -3.44 10.35
C ALA A 63 -14.58 -4.01 10.89
N MET A 64 -14.06 -3.46 12.00
CA MET A 64 -12.85 -3.96 12.65
C MET A 64 -13.01 -5.39 13.18
N ILE A 65 -14.13 -5.71 13.82
CA ILE A 65 -14.39 -7.06 14.34
C ILE A 65 -14.45 -8.07 13.19
N ILE A 66 -15.16 -7.75 12.10
CA ILE A 66 -15.25 -8.63 10.93
C ILE A 66 -13.87 -8.84 10.30
N GLY A 67 -13.15 -7.75 10.01
CA GLY A 67 -11.81 -7.82 9.41
C GLY A 67 -10.81 -8.57 10.32
N GLY A 68 -10.81 -8.27 11.61
CA GLY A 68 -9.98 -8.93 12.60
C GLY A 68 -10.28 -10.42 12.75
N ALA A 69 -11.56 -10.81 12.79
CA ALA A 69 -11.95 -12.22 12.87
C ALA A 69 -11.51 -13.02 11.64
N ILE A 70 -11.68 -12.46 10.44
CA ILE A 70 -11.21 -13.08 9.19
C ILE A 70 -9.68 -13.20 9.19
N GLY A 71 -8.98 -12.12 9.55
CA GLY A 71 -7.51 -12.10 9.63
C GLY A 71 -6.95 -13.14 10.61
N ILE A 72 -7.51 -13.23 11.81
CA ILE A 72 -7.13 -14.24 12.82
C ILE A 72 -7.37 -15.66 12.28
N ARG A 73 -8.51 -15.89 11.63
CA ARG A 73 -8.83 -17.21 11.05
C ARG A 73 -7.84 -17.60 9.95
N MET A 74 -7.48 -16.66 9.07
CA MET A 74 -6.52 -16.91 7.99
C MET A 74 -5.12 -17.18 8.57
N ALA A 75 -4.65 -16.34 9.50
CA ALA A 75 -3.33 -16.48 10.11
C ALA A 75 -3.16 -17.77 10.93
N LYS A 76 -4.22 -18.29 11.55
CA LYS A 76 -4.17 -19.56 12.31
C LYS A 76 -4.21 -20.81 11.45
N LYS A 77 -4.71 -20.72 10.21
CA LYS A 77 -4.91 -21.87 9.34
C LYS A 77 -3.82 -22.07 8.29
N VAL A 78 -3.06 -21.03 7.97
CA VAL A 78 -2.01 -21.09 6.96
C VAL A 78 -0.86 -21.98 7.43
N GLU A 79 -0.30 -22.78 6.53
CA GLU A 79 0.91 -23.54 6.80
C GLU A 79 2.15 -22.65 6.67
N MET A 80 3.26 -22.99 7.36
CA MET A 80 4.49 -22.18 7.29
C MET A 80 5.11 -22.13 5.88
N THR A 81 4.83 -23.15 5.05
CA THR A 81 5.20 -23.22 3.63
C THR A 81 4.40 -22.24 2.75
N GLU A 82 3.20 -21.87 3.19
CA GLU A 82 2.26 -20.97 2.52
C GLU A 82 2.36 -19.51 3.03
N MET A 83 3.34 -19.20 3.88
CA MET A 83 3.51 -17.83 4.40
C MET A 83 3.74 -16.77 3.31
N PRO A 84 4.53 -17.00 2.24
CA PRO A 84 4.79 -15.98 1.22
C PRO A 84 3.52 -15.50 0.50
N GLU A 85 2.58 -16.40 0.23
CA GLU A 85 1.32 -16.08 -0.43
C GLU A 85 0.32 -15.40 0.50
N LEU A 86 0.28 -15.78 1.80
CA LEU A 86 -0.51 -15.03 2.78
C LEU A 86 -0.03 -13.58 2.86
N VAL A 87 1.29 -13.36 2.91
CA VAL A 87 1.85 -12.01 2.90
C VAL A 87 1.48 -11.27 1.61
N ALA A 88 1.56 -11.94 0.45
CA ALA A 88 1.17 -11.34 -0.82
C ALA A 88 -0.29 -10.86 -0.83
N ILE A 89 -1.25 -11.69 -0.38
CA ILE A 89 -2.66 -11.30 -0.36
C ILE A 89 -2.95 -10.22 0.69
N LEU A 90 -2.25 -10.20 1.83
CA LEU A 90 -2.43 -9.15 2.84
C LEU A 90 -2.08 -7.75 2.31
N HIS A 91 -1.02 -7.62 1.50
CA HIS A 91 -0.71 -6.35 0.84
C HIS A 91 -1.80 -5.90 -0.13
N SER A 92 -2.59 -6.82 -0.69
CA SER A 92 -3.72 -6.43 -1.55
C SER A 92 -4.75 -5.61 -0.75
N PHE A 93 -5.04 -6.01 0.49
CA PHE A 93 -5.98 -5.27 1.34
C PHE A 93 -5.46 -3.87 1.70
N VAL A 94 -4.14 -3.71 1.90
CA VAL A 94 -3.53 -2.39 2.11
C VAL A 94 -3.70 -1.51 0.88
N GLY A 95 -3.42 -2.04 -0.31
CA GLY A 95 -3.61 -1.32 -1.57
C GLY A 95 -5.07 -0.91 -1.80
N LEU A 96 -6.02 -1.84 -1.56
CA LEU A 96 -7.44 -1.55 -1.68
C LEU A 96 -7.91 -0.52 -0.66
N ALA A 97 -7.44 -0.58 0.59
CA ALA A 97 -7.74 0.42 1.60
C ALA A 97 -7.26 1.81 1.17
N ALA A 98 -6.04 1.92 0.62
CA ALA A 98 -5.50 3.17 0.10
C ALA A 98 -6.35 3.73 -1.06
N VAL A 99 -6.85 2.87 -1.95
CA VAL A 99 -7.77 3.28 -3.03
C VAL A 99 -9.08 3.82 -2.46
N LEU A 100 -9.68 3.12 -1.49
CA LEU A 100 -10.95 3.52 -0.89
C LEU A 100 -10.83 4.82 -0.08
N VAL A 101 -9.76 4.96 0.72
CA VAL A 101 -9.41 6.21 1.41
C VAL A 101 -9.16 7.31 0.38
N GLY A 102 -8.48 6.97 -0.72
CA GLY A 102 -8.33 7.75 -1.93
C GLY A 102 -9.59 8.47 -2.39
N PHE A 103 -10.56 7.66 -2.81
CA PHE A 103 -11.84 8.15 -3.30
C PHE A 103 -12.64 8.88 -2.23
N ASN A 104 -12.61 8.42 -0.98
CA ASN A 104 -13.31 9.11 0.11
C ASN A 104 -12.74 10.53 0.34
N SER A 105 -11.41 10.66 0.36
CA SER A 105 -10.72 11.94 0.53
C SER A 105 -10.95 12.90 -0.63
N TYR A 106 -11.12 12.39 -1.86
CA TYR A 106 -11.54 13.20 -3.01
C TYR A 106 -12.98 13.73 -2.84
N LEU A 107 -13.91 12.86 -2.45
CA LEU A 107 -15.33 13.22 -2.33
C LEU A 107 -15.62 14.21 -1.20
N TYR A 108 -14.81 14.21 -0.15
CA TYR A 108 -15.02 14.99 1.07
C TYR A 108 -13.90 16.00 1.35
N HIS A 109 -13.22 16.52 0.32
CA HIS A 109 -12.22 17.57 0.51
C HIS A 109 -12.88 18.93 0.82
N ASP A 110 -12.19 19.78 1.58
CA ASP A 110 -12.66 21.12 1.89
C ASP A 110 -12.48 22.06 0.67
N ALA A 111 -13.61 22.54 0.12
CA ALA A 111 -13.63 23.45 -1.02
C ALA A 111 -13.20 24.89 -0.68
N SER A 112 -13.03 25.22 0.61
CA SER A 112 -12.63 26.55 1.08
C SER A 112 -11.11 26.76 1.14
N LEU A 113 -10.32 25.72 0.85
CA LEU A 113 -8.87 25.77 0.85
C LEU A 113 -8.32 26.66 -0.28
N ALA A 114 -7.15 27.26 -0.04
CA ALA A 114 -6.45 28.01 -1.07
C ALA A 114 -6.17 27.12 -2.30
N PRO A 115 -6.25 27.64 -3.54
CA PRO A 115 -6.11 26.83 -4.76
C PRO A 115 -4.84 25.97 -4.81
N VAL A 116 -3.74 26.45 -4.23
CA VAL A 116 -2.48 25.70 -4.14
C VAL A 116 -2.62 24.46 -3.26
N LEU A 117 -3.31 24.55 -2.12
CA LEU A 117 -3.52 23.43 -1.21
C LEU A 117 -4.45 22.38 -1.85
N VAL A 118 -5.48 22.83 -2.58
CA VAL A 118 -6.35 21.92 -3.34
C VAL A 118 -5.54 21.14 -4.37
N ASN A 119 -4.66 21.79 -5.13
CA ASN A 119 -3.82 21.10 -6.12
C ASN A 119 -2.86 20.08 -5.50
N ILE A 120 -2.30 20.39 -4.33
CA ILE A 120 -1.46 19.45 -3.56
C ILE A 120 -2.30 18.24 -3.15
N HIS A 121 -3.46 18.47 -2.51
CA HIS A 121 -4.37 17.41 -2.07
C HIS A 121 -4.83 16.51 -3.22
N LEU A 122 -5.24 17.08 -4.36
CA LEU A 122 -5.62 16.32 -5.55
C LEU A 122 -4.46 15.48 -6.09
N THR A 123 -3.24 16.00 -6.03
CA THR A 123 -2.04 15.24 -6.45
C THR A 123 -1.79 14.05 -5.50
N GLU A 124 -1.90 14.26 -4.20
CA GLU A 124 -1.76 13.21 -3.18
C GLU A 124 -2.82 12.12 -3.35
N VAL A 125 -4.08 12.51 -3.57
CA VAL A 125 -5.20 11.60 -3.87
C VAL A 125 -4.90 10.74 -5.08
N PHE A 126 -4.49 11.36 -6.18
CA PHE A 126 -4.25 10.66 -7.44
C PHE A 126 -3.10 9.66 -7.31
N LEU A 127 -1.99 10.07 -6.70
CA LEU A 127 -0.83 9.19 -6.49
C LEU A 127 -1.13 8.06 -5.49
N GLY A 128 -1.85 8.35 -4.41
CA GLY A 128 -2.28 7.36 -3.42
C GLY A 128 -3.14 6.26 -4.04
N ILE A 129 -4.13 6.64 -4.85
CA ILE A 129 -4.97 5.69 -5.59
C ILE A 129 -4.16 4.90 -6.61
N PHE A 130 -3.27 5.55 -7.36
CA PHE A 130 -2.42 4.88 -8.35
C PHE A 130 -1.57 3.78 -7.69
N ILE A 131 -0.79 4.13 -6.65
CA ILE A 131 0.09 3.17 -5.96
C ILE A 131 -0.73 2.07 -5.28
N GLY A 132 -1.87 2.43 -4.67
CA GLY A 132 -2.78 1.47 -4.04
C GLY A 132 -3.37 0.45 -5.02
N ALA A 133 -3.83 0.90 -6.18
CA ALA A 133 -4.41 0.05 -7.22
C ALA A 133 -3.38 -0.90 -7.86
N VAL A 134 -2.16 -0.41 -8.10
CA VAL A 134 -1.03 -1.22 -8.57
C VAL A 134 -0.68 -2.30 -7.55
N THR A 135 -0.62 -1.91 -6.27
CA THR A 135 -0.34 -2.85 -5.16
C THR A 135 -1.43 -3.91 -5.06
N PHE A 136 -2.70 -3.51 -5.09
CA PHE A 136 -3.85 -4.41 -4.99
C PHE A 136 -3.81 -5.54 -6.03
N THR A 137 -3.74 -5.16 -7.30
CA THR A 137 -3.76 -6.13 -8.41
C THR A 137 -2.47 -6.92 -8.53
N GLY A 138 -1.31 -6.27 -8.33
CA GLY A 138 -0.02 -6.94 -8.31
C GLY A 138 0.04 -8.04 -7.24
N SER A 139 -0.44 -7.73 -6.04
CA SER A 139 -0.53 -8.67 -4.92
C SER A 139 -1.45 -9.86 -5.18
N ILE A 140 -2.60 -9.64 -5.82
CA ILE A 140 -3.51 -10.72 -6.21
C ILE A 140 -2.84 -11.67 -7.21
N VAL A 141 -2.10 -11.14 -8.19
CA VAL A 141 -1.39 -11.98 -9.17
C VAL A 141 -0.25 -12.74 -8.50
N ALA A 142 0.53 -12.09 -7.62
CA ALA A 142 1.60 -12.73 -6.87
C ALA A 142 1.05 -13.89 -6.01
N PHE A 143 -0.04 -13.65 -5.27
CA PHE A 143 -0.77 -14.68 -4.52
C PHE A 143 -1.22 -15.83 -5.42
N GLY A 144 -1.86 -15.52 -6.56
CA GLY A 144 -2.36 -16.54 -7.48
C GLY A 144 -1.25 -17.42 -8.07
N LYS A 145 -0.08 -16.85 -8.35
CA LYS A 145 1.10 -17.59 -8.84
C LYS A 145 1.71 -18.49 -7.76
N LEU A 146 1.83 -18.00 -6.53
CA LEU A 146 2.36 -18.78 -5.41
C LEU A 146 1.43 -19.93 -5.03
N ARG A 147 0.09 -19.72 -5.07
CA ARG A 147 -0.93 -20.76 -4.88
C ARG A 147 -1.02 -21.78 -6.02
N GLY A 148 -0.32 -21.56 -7.14
CA GLY A 148 -0.47 -22.37 -8.36
C GLY A 148 -1.83 -22.21 -9.07
N LYS A 149 -2.64 -21.20 -8.73
CA LYS A 149 -3.91 -20.88 -9.43
C LYS A 149 -3.69 -20.13 -10.73
N ILE A 150 -2.58 -19.40 -10.84
CA ILE A 150 -2.12 -18.69 -12.04
C ILE A 150 -0.81 -19.35 -12.48
N SER A 151 -0.57 -19.45 -13.79
CA SER A 151 0.68 -20.00 -14.32
C SER A 151 1.90 -19.25 -13.77
N SER A 152 2.88 -20.00 -13.28
CA SER A 152 4.17 -19.47 -12.84
C SER A 152 5.06 -18.99 -13.99
N LYS A 153 4.68 -19.28 -15.25
CA LYS A 153 5.42 -18.80 -16.43
C LYS A 153 5.20 -17.30 -16.60
N PRO A 154 6.26 -16.52 -16.95
CA PRO A 154 6.11 -15.11 -17.30
C PRO A 154 5.12 -14.93 -18.45
N LEU A 155 4.14 -14.04 -18.30
CA LEU A 155 3.28 -13.63 -19.40
C LEU A 155 4.09 -12.73 -20.35
N MET A 156 4.29 -13.20 -21.59
CA MET A 156 5.04 -12.46 -22.61
C MET A 156 4.06 -11.83 -23.62
N LEU A 157 3.57 -10.62 -23.32
CA LEU A 157 2.81 -9.84 -24.30
C LEU A 157 3.75 -9.14 -25.31
N PRO A 158 3.34 -8.99 -26.58
CA PRO A 158 4.11 -8.23 -27.56
C PRO A 158 4.29 -6.79 -27.09
N ASN A 159 5.52 -6.26 -27.15
CA ASN A 159 5.85 -4.89 -26.72
C ASN A 159 5.51 -4.56 -25.24
N ARG A 160 5.56 -5.53 -24.31
CA ARG A 160 5.25 -5.33 -22.88
C ARG A 160 5.85 -4.06 -22.24
N HIS A 161 7.10 -3.71 -22.58
CA HIS A 161 7.78 -2.53 -22.05
C HIS A 161 7.14 -1.24 -22.54
N LYS A 162 6.70 -1.19 -23.80
CA LYS A 162 5.98 -0.04 -24.37
C LYS A 162 4.59 0.09 -23.75
N MET A 163 3.90 -1.03 -23.48
CA MET A 163 2.60 -1.01 -22.80
C MET A 163 2.72 -0.45 -21.37
N ASN A 164 3.73 -0.90 -20.63
CA ASN A 164 4.02 -0.40 -19.28
C ASN A 164 4.38 1.09 -19.28
N LEU A 165 5.23 1.50 -20.23
CA LEU A 165 5.59 2.90 -20.40
C LEU A 165 4.36 3.75 -20.77
N ALA A 166 3.53 3.26 -21.69
CA ALA A 166 2.30 3.94 -22.09
C ALA A 166 1.33 4.10 -20.92
N ALA A 167 1.16 3.07 -20.08
CA ALA A 167 0.32 3.16 -18.88
C ALA A 167 0.82 4.27 -17.93
N LEU A 168 2.12 4.39 -17.72
CA LEU A 168 2.72 5.44 -16.89
C LEU A 168 2.56 6.84 -17.51
N VAL A 169 2.86 6.98 -18.81
CA VAL A 169 2.75 8.28 -19.51
C VAL A 169 1.30 8.75 -19.56
N VAL A 170 0.35 7.88 -19.90
CA VAL A 170 -1.07 8.21 -19.93
C VAL A 170 -1.58 8.56 -18.53
N SER A 171 -1.19 7.81 -17.49
CA SER A 171 -1.54 8.13 -16.11
C SER A 171 -1.00 9.50 -15.69
N PHE A 172 0.22 9.85 -16.11
CA PHE A 172 0.80 11.18 -15.84
C PHE A 172 0.05 12.29 -16.57
N LEU A 173 -0.36 12.08 -17.83
CA LEU A 173 -1.19 13.06 -18.54
C LEU A 173 -2.57 13.21 -17.88
N LEU A 174 -3.18 12.12 -17.43
CA LEU A 174 -4.43 12.15 -16.67
C LEU A 174 -4.29 12.91 -15.35
N LEU A 175 -3.14 12.83 -14.67
CA LEU A 175 -2.86 13.63 -13.47
C LEU A 175 -2.88 15.13 -13.81
N LEU A 176 -2.23 15.55 -14.89
CA LEU A 176 -2.21 16.95 -15.31
C LEU A 176 -3.63 17.45 -15.63
N VAL A 177 -4.44 16.62 -16.30
CA VAL A 177 -5.84 16.94 -16.59
C VAL A 177 -6.64 17.02 -15.30
N PHE A 178 -6.47 16.05 -14.39
CA PHE A 178 -7.18 15.96 -13.11
C PHE A 178 -6.96 17.20 -12.25
N VAL A 179 -5.71 17.65 -12.10
CA VAL A 179 -5.36 18.80 -11.25
C VAL A 179 -5.74 20.14 -11.88
N ARG A 180 -5.64 20.27 -13.21
CA ARG A 180 -5.85 21.57 -13.89
C ARG A 180 -7.31 21.85 -14.27
N THR A 181 -8.17 20.84 -14.29
CA THR A 181 -9.55 20.99 -14.76
C THR A 181 -10.46 21.45 -13.63
N GLU A 182 -11.31 22.44 -13.90
CA GLU A 182 -12.35 22.92 -12.97
C GLU A 182 -13.66 22.10 -13.07
N SER A 183 -13.83 21.32 -14.14
CA SER A 183 -14.99 20.45 -14.32
C SER A 183 -14.90 19.18 -13.47
N VAL A 184 -15.80 19.06 -12.49
CA VAL A 184 -15.94 17.85 -11.64
C VAL A 184 -16.12 16.58 -12.47
N GLY A 185 -16.91 16.63 -13.54
CA GLY A 185 -17.15 15.45 -14.39
C GLY A 185 -15.87 14.93 -15.05
N LEU A 186 -15.02 15.84 -15.51
CA LEU A 186 -13.76 15.52 -16.17
C LEU A 186 -12.71 15.04 -15.14
N GLN A 187 -12.70 15.62 -13.94
CA GLN A 187 -11.86 15.14 -12.83
C GLN A 187 -12.22 13.69 -12.44
N VAL A 188 -13.51 13.42 -12.18
CA VAL A 188 -13.98 12.06 -11.84
C VAL A 188 -13.63 11.07 -12.96
N LEU A 189 -13.85 11.46 -14.21
CA LEU A 189 -13.50 10.62 -15.36
C LEU A 189 -11.99 10.32 -15.41
N ALA A 190 -11.14 11.34 -15.25
CA ALA A 190 -9.69 11.15 -15.24
C ALA A 190 -9.22 10.23 -14.10
N LEU A 191 -9.81 10.37 -12.91
CA LEU A 191 -9.50 9.53 -11.74
C LEU A 191 -9.94 8.07 -11.94
N LEU A 192 -11.14 7.84 -12.47
CA LEU A 192 -11.65 6.49 -12.77
C LEU A 192 -10.83 5.81 -13.87
N LEU A 193 -10.55 6.52 -14.97
CA LEU A 193 -9.72 6.00 -16.05
C LEU A 193 -8.31 5.67 -15.56
N MET A 194 -7.69 6.54 -14.76
CA MET A 194 -6.40 6.23 -14.16
C MET A 194 -6.49 4.99 -13.26
N THR A 195 -7.50 4.89 -12.41
CA THR A 195 -7.67 3.71 -11.53
C THR A 195 -7.72 2.42 -12.35
N ILE A 196 -8.49 2.39 -13.44
CA ILE A 196 -8.57 1.22 -14.34
C ILE A 196 -7.20 0.92 -14.96
N ILE A 197 -6.48 1.94 -15.42
CA ILE A 197 -5.13 1.79 -15.98
C ILE A 197 -4.17 1.23 -14.91
N ALA A 198 -4.23 1.74 -13.68
CA ALA A 198 -3.39 1.31 -12.57
C ALA A 198 -3.66 -0.15 -12.17
N LEU A 199 -4.93 -0.57 -12.14
CA LEU A 199 -5.32 -1.96 -11.92
C LEU A 199 -4.78 -2.88 -13.03
N ALA A 200 -4.93 -2.47 -14.30
CA ALA A 200 -4.39 -3.22 -15.43
C ALA A 200 -2.86 -3.26 -15.43
N PHE A 201 -2.21 -2.15 -15.07
CA PHE A 201 -0.77 -2.02 -14.97
C PHE A 201 -0.19 -2.91 -13.87
N GLY A 202 -0.76 -2.89 -12.66
CA GLY A 202 -0.32 -3.76 -11.56
C GLY A 202 -0.47 -5.24 -11.89
N TRP A 203 -1.59 -5.62 -12.51
CA TRP A 203 -1.78 -6.97 -13.04
C TRP A 203 -0.70 -7.34 -14.06
N HIS A 204 -0.51 -6.52 -15.11
CA HIS A 204 0.41 -6.82 -16.19
C HIS A 204 1.88 -6.86 -15.73
N LEU A 205 2.28 -5.95 -14.84
CA LEU A 205 3.62 -5.87 -14.28
C LEU A 205 3.99 -7.18 -13.58
N VAL A 206 3.14 -7.67 -12.67
CA VAL A 206 3.43 -8.91 -11.91
C VAL A 206 3.16 -10.17 -12.74
N ALA A 207 2.19 -10.15 -13.65
CA ALA A 207 1.94 -11.25 -14.58
C ALA A 207 3.17 -11.51 -15.48
N SER A 208 3.93 -10.47 -15.81
CA SER A 208 5.13 -10.56 -16.64
C SER A 208 6.38 -11.10 -15.93
N ILE A 209 6.33 -11.33 -14.61
CA ILE A 209 7.47 -11.81 -13.81
C ILE A 209 7.34 -13.33 -13.57
N GLY A 210 8.45 -14.06 -13.56
CA GLY A 210 8.46 -15.51 -13.34
C GLY A 210 8.17 -15.91 -11.88
N GLY A 211 7.61 -17.10 -11.69
CA GLY A 211 7.31 -17.66 -10.36
C GLY A 211 8.53 -17.72 -9.43
N ALA A 212 9.71 -17.99 -9.99
CA ALA A 212 10.96 -18.07 -9.23
C ALA A 212 11.36 -16.74 -8.55
N ASP A 213 10.94 -15.61 -9.12
CA ASP A 213 11.25 -14.28 -8.58
C ASP A 213 10.13 -13.70 -7.71
N MET A 214 9.04 -14.44 -7.52
CA MET A 214 7.88 -13.97 -6.76
C MET A 214 8.23 -13.51 -5.33
N PRO A 215 9.17 -14.13 -4.58
CA PRO A 215 9.55 -13.61 -3.26
C PRO A 215 10.05 -12.15 -3.31
N VAL A 216 10.83 -11.79 -4.33
CA VAL A 216 11.29 -10.40 -4.54
C VAL A 216 10.11 -9.50 -4.86
N VAL A 217 9.18 -9.96 -5.70
CA VAL A 217 7.97 -9.20 -6.05
C VAL A 217 7.10 -8.94 -4.83
N VAL A 218 6.91 -9.92 -3.95
CA VAL A 218 6.15 -9.76 -2.70
C VAL A 218 6.79 -8.71 -1.79
N SER A 219 8.12 -8.71 -1.67
CA SER A 219 8.86 -7.69 -0.93
C SER A 219 8.76 -6.29 -1.57
N MET A 220 8.77 -6.21 -2.90
CA MET A 220 8.60 -4.94 -3.60
C MET A 220 7.18 -4.39 -3.44
N LEU A 221 6.17 -5.24 -3.52
CA LEU A 221 4.77 -4.86 -3.25
C LEU A 221 4.55 -4.47 -1.79
N ASN A 222 5.30 -5.05 -0.84
CA ASN A 222 5.34 -4.56 0.55
C ASN A 222 5.82 -3.10 0.60
N SER A 223 6.89 -2.77 -0.13
CA SER A 223 7.36 -1.38 -0.23
C SER A 223 6.26 -0.46 -0.79
N TYR A 224 5.60 -0.86 -1.87
CA TYR A 224 4.51 -0.06 -2.46
C TYR A 224 3.34 0.12 -1.50
N SER A 225 3.00 -0.90 -0.71
CA SER A 225 1.97 -0.79 0.32
C SER A 225 2.33 0.25 1.41
N GLY A 226 3.60 0.34 1.78
CA GLY A 226 4.11 1.38 2.69
C GLY A 226 4.01 2.78 2.09
N TRP A 227 4.41 2.95 0.82
CA TRP A 227 4.27 4.25 0.14
C TRP A 227 2.81 4.65 -0.09
N ALA A 228 1.91 3.69 -0.34
CA ALA A 228 0.48 3.94 -0.41
C ALA A 228 -0.09 4.39 0.95
N ALA A 229 0.36 3.79 2.05
CA ALA A 229 -0.01 4.21 3.40
C ALA A 229 0.54 5.61 3.73
N ALA A 230 1.76 5.93 3.31
CA ALA A 230 2.33 7.27 3.48
C ALA A 230 1.55 8.32 2.67
N ALA A 231 1.17 7.99 1.43
CA ALA A 231 0.31 8.84 0.60
C ALA A 231 -1.05 9.08 1.27
N ALA A 232 -1.70 8.02 1.77
CA ALA A 232 -2.92 8.15 2.56
C ALA A 232 -2.72 9.02 3.82
N GLY A 233 -1.53 8.96 4.43
CA GLY A 233 -1.14 9.84 5.52
C GLY A 233 -1.12 11.31 5.14
N PHE A 234 -0.52 11.67 4.00
CA PHE A 234 -0.54 13.05 3.49
C PHE A 234 -1.97 13.52 3.20
N MET A 235 -2.75 12.70 2.48
CA MET A 235 -4.14 12.98 2.14
C MET A 235 -5.06 13.22 3.34
N LEU A 236 -4.75 12.59 4.47
CA LEU A 236 -5.50 12.71 5.72
C LEU A 236 -4.83 13.65 6.73
N SER A 237 -3.71 14.29 6.36
CA SER A 237 -2.87 15.07 7.28
C SER A 237 -2.55 14.30 8.58
N ASN A 238 -2.22 13.01 8.45
CA ASN A 238 -1.99 12.09 9.56
C ASN A 238 -0.52 11.67 9.64
N ASP A 239 0.21 12.29 10.56
CA ASP A 239 1.64 12.06 10.77
C ASP A 239 1.99 10.60 11.07
N LEU A 240 1.12 9.87 11.80
CA LEU A 240 1.38 8.47 12.12
C LEU A 240 1.42 7.61 10.85
N LEU A 241 0.47 7.81 9.94
CA LEU A 241 0.44 7.08 8.66
C LEU A 241 1.62 7.44 7.76
N ILE A 242 2.04 8.71 7.76
CA ILE A 242 3.24 9.15 7.02
C ILE A 242 4.48 8.43 7.55
N VAL A 243 4.72 8.46 8.86
CA VAL A 243 5.89 7.84 9.48
C VAL A 243 5.88 6.32 9.29
N THR A 244 4.77 5.66 9.61
CA THR A 244 4.66 4.20 9.49
C THR A 244 4.75 3.73 8.04
N GLY A 245 4.10 4.43 7.11
CA GLY A 245 4.19 4.15 5.69
C GLY A 245 5.61 4.29 5.15
N ALA A 246 6.33 5.36 5.51
CA ALA A 246 7.72 5.56 5.11
C ALA A 246 8.67 4.48 5.69
N LEU A 247 8.46 4.05 6.93
CA LEU A 247 9.23 2.97 7.56
C LEU A 247 9.02 1.63 6.84
N VAL A 248 7.77 1.26 6.55
CA VAL A 248 7.45 0.02 5.81
C VAL A 248 7.94 0.11 4.37
N GLY A 249 7.74 1.25 3.71
CA GLY A 249 8.14 1.52 2.34
C GLY A 249 9.65 1.36 2.14
N SER A 250 10.44 2.03 2.98
CA SER A 250 11.91 1.94 2.94
C SER A 250 12.42 0.54 3.29
N SER A 251 11.86 -0.10 4.32
CA SER A 251 12.21 -1.47 4.72
C SER A 251 11.99 -2.48 3.59
N GLY A 252 10.82 -2.43 2.94
CA GLY A 252 10.50 -3.28 1.80
C GLY A 252 11.45 -3.07 0.61
N ALA A 253 11.85 -1.82 0.33
CA ALA A 253 12.79 -1.52 -0.75
C ALA A 253 14.18 -2.10 -0.46
N ILE A 254 14.68 -1.93 0.77
CA ILE A 254 15.97 -2.48 1.21
C ILE A 254 15.96 -4.01 1.16
N LEU A 255 14.90 -4.64 1.68
CA LEU A 255 14.75 -6.10 1.66
C LEU A 255 14.74 -6.63 0.21
N SER A 256 14.00 -5.98 -0.68
CA SER A 256 13.94 -6.37 -2.10
C SER A 256 15.32 -6.33 -2.76
N TYR A 257 16.12 -5.30 -2.45
CA TYR A 257 17.49 -5.18 -2.93
C TYR A 257 18.41 -6.29 -2.39
N ILE A 258 18.35 -6.56 -1.08
CA ILE A 258 19.15 -7.62 -0.44
C ILE A 258 18.77 -9.00 -1.02
N MET A 259 17.48 -9.26 -1.23
CA MET A 259 17.01 -10.50 -1.85
C MET A 259 17.51 -10.65 -3.29
N CYS A 260 17.45 -9.60 -4.10
CA CYS A 260 18.00 -9.62 -5.46
C CYS A 260 19.50 -9.97 -5.45
N LYS A 261 20.27 -9.33 -4.57
CA LYS A 261 21.71 -9.59 -4.41
C LYS A 261 21.99 -11.03 -3.96
N ALA A 262 21.22 -11.55 -3.00
CA ALA A 262 21.34 -12.93 -2.53
C ALA A 262 21.02 -13.96 -3.63
N MET A 263 20.13 -13.61 -4.57
CA MET A 263 19.77 -14.43 -5.72
C MET A 263 20.69 -14.23 -6.94
N ASN A 264 21.76 -13.41 -6.84
CA ASN A 264 22.63 -13.03 -7.96
C ASN A 264 21.88 -12.47 -9.18
N ARG A 265 20.80 -11.72 -8.96
CA ARG A 265 20.03 -11.06 -10.02
C ARG A 265 19.96 -9.56 -9.78
N SER A 266 19.96 -8.78 -10.86
CA SER A 266 19.75 -7.33 -10.74
C SER A 266 18.27 -7.01 -10.52
N PHE A 267 17.97 -6.00 -9.71
CA PHE A 267 16.60 -5.57 -9.44
C PHE A 267 15.83 -5.21 -10.72
N ILE A 268 16.51 -4.56 -11.66
CA ILE A 268 15.95 -4.19 -12.97
C ILE A 268 15.63 -5.44 -13.80
N SER A 269 16.48 -6.47 -13.80
CA SER A 269 16.20 -7.69 -14.57
C SER A 269 15.00 -8.46 -14.04
N VAL A 270 14.81 -8.47 -12.71
CA VAL A 270 13.64 -9.07 -12.07
C VAL A 270 12.35 -8.34 -12.47
N ILE A 271 12.31 -7.00 -12.37
CA ILE A 271 11.11 -6.22 -12.71
C ILE A 271 10.82 -6.22 -14.22
N ALA A 272 11.87 -6.12 -15.04
CA ALA A 272 11.72 -6.15 -16.48
C ALA A 272 11.30 -7.53 -17.02
N GLY A 273 11.25 -8.57 -16.17
CA GLY A 273 11.00 -9.94 -16.59
C GLY A 273 12.05 -10.40 -17.61
N GLY A 274 13.28 -9.91 -17.48
CA GLY A 274 14.41 -10.28 -18.31
C GLY A 274 14.98 -11.62 -17.85
N PHE A 275 15.35 -12.47 -18.79
CA PHE A 275 16.26 -13.57 -18.49
C PHE A 275 17.58 -12.96 -18.02
N GLY A 276 18.04 -13.40 -16.84
CA GLY A 276 19.33 -13.02 -16.28
C GLY A 276 20.47 -13.44 -17.18
#